data_AF-A0A7C6I1Y1-F1
#
_entry.id   AF-A0A7C6I1Y1-F1
#
_cell.length_a   1.000
_cell.length_b   1.000
_cell.length_c   1.000
_cell.angle_alpha   90.00
_cell.angle_beta   90.00
_cell.angle_gamma   90.00
#
_symmetry.space_group_name_H-M   'P 1'
#
loop_
_entity.id
_entity.type
_entity.pdbx_description
1 polymer ?
#
loop_
_entity_poly.entity_id
_entity_poly.type
_entity_poly.pdbx_seq_one_letter_code
_entity_poly.pdbx_strand_id
1 'polypeptide(L)'
;QSHSLRKEIEQLKSKNASLMVDSLLANALEKDGYKLLVSVVDDFDKDALGILVDQLKDKLGSALVYIINKSADKVNLIASATKDIVKDKNIHCGKLIKETASLLGGNGGGRPDIAQGAGKDASKIDQVITYLKNLD
;
A
#
# COMPACT_ATOMS: atom_id res chain seq x y z
N GLN A 1 -27.21 -21.99 -17.19
CA GLN A 1 -27.09 -21.22 -15.93
C GLN A 1 -25.64 -20.93 -15.50
N SER A 2 -24.67 -21.84 -15.65
CA SER A 2 -23.27 -21.64 -15.18
C SER A 2 -22.56 -20.39 -15.73
N HIS A 3 -22.81 -19.98 -16.97
CA HIS A 3 -22.12 -18.83 -17.59
C HIS A 3 -22.62 -17.46 -17.08
N SER A 4 -23.92 -17.33 -16.82
CA SER A 4 -24.51 -16.10 -16.24
C SER A 4 -24.07 -15.91 -14.80
N LEU A 5 -24.00 -17.00 -14.03
CA LEU A 5 -23.52 -16.97 -12.64
C LEU A 5 -22.03 -16.61 -12.56
N ARG A 6 -21.19 -17.15 -13.46
CA ARG A 6 -19.77 -16.75 -13.54
C ARG A 6 -19.60 -15.27 -13.85
N LYS A 7 -20.34 -14.76 -14.84
CA LYS A 7 -20.30 -13.35 -15.23
C LYS A 7 -20.76 -12.42 -14.11
N GLU A 8 -21.81 -12.80 -13.38
CA GLU A 8 -22.31 -12.05 -12.23
C GLU A 8 -21.31 -12.05 -11.07
N ILE A 9 -20.66 -13.19 -10.79
CA ILE A 9 -19.57 -13.27 -9.81
C ILE A 9 -18.41 -12.35 -10.18
N GLU A 10 -17.99 -12.33 -11.45
CA GLU A 10 -16.92 -11.45 -11.92
C GLU A 10 -17.30 -9.96 -11.82
N GLN A 11 -18.54 -9.61 -12.17
CA GLN A 11 -19.05 -8.24 -12.04
C GLN A 11 -19.11 -7.78 -10.58
N LEU A 12 -19.58 -8.64 -9.68
CA LEU A 12 -19.64 -8.34 -8.24
C LEU A 12 -18.23 -8.18 -7.66
N LYS A 13 -17.27 -9.03 -8.04
CA LYS A 13 -15.87 -8.90 -7.65
C LYS A 13 -15.25 -7.58 -8.11
N SER A 14 -15.48 -7.23 -9.38
CA SER A 14 -14.98 -5.97 -9.96
C SER A 14 -15.57 -4.74 -9.25
N LYS A 15 -16.89 -4.76 -8.97
CA LYS A 15 -17.56 -3.68 -8.25
C LYS A 15 -17.03 -3.51 -6.82
N ASN A 16 -16.81 -4.61 -6.11
CA ASN A 16 -16.21 -4.57 -4.77
C ASN A 16 -14.79 -4.02 -4.79
N ALA A 17 -13.97 -4.42 -5.76
CA ALA A 17 -12.62 -3.88 -5.92
C ALA A 17 -12.64 -2.37 -6.18
N SER A 18 -13.55 -1.87 -7.03
CA SER A 18 -13.70 -0.44 -7.28
C SER A 18 -14.07 0.33 -6.02
N LEU A 19 -15.07 -0.15 -5.25
CA LEU A 19 -15.49 0.50 -4.01
C LEU A 19 -14.38 0.55 -2.97
N MET A 20 -13.57 -0.52 -2.88
CA MET A 20 -12.41 -0.54 -2.00
C MET A 20 -11.38 0.51 -2.42
N VAL A 21 -11.07 0.62 -3.72
CA VAL A 21 -10.15 1.64 -4.23
C VAL A 21 -10.65 3.04 -3.90
N ASP A 22 -11.91 3.34 -4.17
CA ASP A 22 -12.50 4.66 -3.90
C ASP A 22 -12.47 5.00 -2.40
N SER A 23 -12.74 4.02 -1.53
CA SER A 23 -12.64 4.17 -0.07
C SER A 23 -11.20 4.46 0.37
N LEU A 24 -10.21 3.76 -0.19
CA LEU A 24 -8.81 3.99 0.14
C LEU A 24 -8.35 5.37 -0.33
N LEU A 25 -8.75 5.81 -1.52
CA LEU A 25 -8.41 7.14 -2.04
C LEU A 25 -8.93 8.27 -1.16
N ALA A 26 -10.09 8.09 -0.52
CA ALA A 26 -10.63 9.08 0.42
C ALA A 26 -9.77 9.28 1.68
N ASN A 27 -8.85 8.35 1.98
CA ASN A 27 -7.92 8.44 3.11
C ASN A 27 -6.56 9.05 2.76
N ALA A 28 -6.37 9.50 1.51
CA ALA A 28 -5.14 10.16 1.11
C ALA A 28 -5.00 11.54 1.80
N LEU A 29 -3.81 11.80 2.34
CA LEU A 29 -3.43 13.05 2.98
C LEU A 29 -2.64 13.91 2.00
N GLU A 30 -2.91 15.20 1.95
CA GLU A 30 -2.05 16.15 1.25
C GLU A 30 -0.85 16.52 2.13
N LYS A 31 0.36 16.38 1.59
CA LYS A 31 1.61 16.72 2.28
C LYS A 31 2.56 17.39 1.30
N ASP A 32 3.04 18.59 1.60
CA ASP A 32 4.05 19.32 0.82
C ASP A 32 3.90 19.27 -0.71
N GLY A 33 2.66 19.34 -1.22
CA GLY A 33 2.36 19.33 -2.65
C GLY A 33 2.23 17.93 -3.29
N TYR A 34 2.23 16.86 -2.51
CA TYR A 34 1.94 15.49 -2.95
C TYR A 34 0.88 14.80 -2.10
N LYS A 35 0.40 13.63 -2.54
CA LYS A 35 -0.56 12.81 -1.78
C LYS A 35 0.14 11.65 -1.09
N LEU A 36 -0.05 11.53 0.22
CA LEU A 36 0.37 10.41 1.03
C LEU A 36 -0.83 9.51 1.32
N LEU A 37 -0.80 8.26 0.89
CA LEU A 37 -1.79 7.25 1.26
C LEU A 37 -1.13 6.18 2.12
N VAL A 38 -1.63 6.02 3.35
CA VAL A 38 -1.22 4.94 4.27
C VAL A 38 -2.47 4.18 4.69
N SER A 39 -2.56 2.91 4.31
CA SER A 39 -3.74 2.09 4.61
C SER A 39 -3.39 0.69 5.07
N VAL A 40 -4.28 0.12 5.88
CA VAL A 40 -4.24 -1.29 6.29
C VAL A 40 -5.29 -2.06 5.50
N VAL A 41 -4.91 -3.23 5.00
CA VAL A 41 -5.79 -4.19 4.32
C VAL A 41 -5.57 -5.58 4.91
N ASP A 42 -6.50 -6.50 4.68
CA ASP A 42 -6.44 -7.84 5.24
C ASP A 42 -6.43 -8.89 4.13
N ASP A 43 -5.51 -9.85 4.27
CA ASP A 43 -5.44 -11.10 3.50
C ASP A 43 -5.34 -10.95 1.97
N PHE A 44 -4.64 -9.93 1.49
CA PHE A 44 -4.31 -9.80 0.07
C PHE A 44 -3.12 -10.68 -0.31
N ASP A 45 -3.18 -11.32 -1.48
CA ASP A 45 -2.00 -11.94 -2.07
C ASP A 45 -1.06 -10.89 -2.70
N LYS A 46 0.17 -11.32 -3.03
CA LYS A 46 1.23 -10.43 -3.51
C LYS A 46 0.89 -9.75 -4.84
N ASP A 47 0.24 -10.46 -5.76
CA ASP A 47 -0.11 -9.94 -7.08
C ASP A 47 -1.23 -8.90 -6.95
N ALA A 48 -2.27 -9.24 -6.19
CA ALA A 48 -3.37 -8.32 -5.89
C ALA A 48 -2.90 -7.03 -5.20
N LEU A 49 -1.93 -7.12 -4.27
CA LEU A 49 -1.32 -5.94 -3.65
C LEU A 49 -0.58 -5.06 -4.66
N GLY A 50 0.16 -5.67 -5.59
CA GLY A 50 0.87 -4.94 -6.63
C GLY A 50 -0.09 -4.15 -7.51
N ILE A 51 -1.18 -4.80 -7.94
CA ILE A 51 -2.23 -4.16 -8.76
C ILE A 51 -2.91 -3.03 -7.98
N LEU A 52 -3.30 -3.27 -6.72
CA LEU A 52 -3.97 -2.28 -5.88
C LEU A 52 -3.11 -1.01 -5.70
N VAL A 53 -1.83 -1.18 -5.35
CA VAL A 53 -0.91 -0.06 -5.15
C VAL A 53 -0.73 0.75 -6.43
N ASP A 54 -0.61 0.07 -7.58
CA ASP A 54 -0.44 0.75 -8.86
C ASP A 54 -1.69 1.56 -9.23
N GLN A 55 -2.89 0.98 -9.07
CA GLN A 55 -4.16 1.67 -9.30
C GLN A 55 -4.36 2.89 -8.40
N LEU A 56 -4.01 2.77 -7.10
CA LEU A 56 -4.10 3.88 -6.16
C LEU A 56 -3.14 5.01 -6.56
N LYS A 57 -1.89 4.67 -6.87
CA LYS A 57 -0.87 5.63 -7.28
C LYS A 57 -1.27 6.35 -8.58
N ASP A 58 -1.77 5.62 -9.58
CA ASP A 58 -2.24 6.20 -10.85
C ASP A 58 -3.37 7.21 -10.64
N LYS A 59 -4.37 6.87 -9.81
CA LYS A 59 -5.50 7.76 -9.50
C LYS A 59 -5.10 8.97 -8.64
N LEU A 60 -4.08 8.84 -7.80
CA LEU A 60 -3.62 9.94 -6.94
C LEU A 60 -2.75 10.96 -7.69
N GLY A 61 -2.02 10.53 -8.73
CA GLY A 61 -1.05 11.34 -9.45
C GLY A 61 0.27 11.39 -8.70
N SER A 62 0.75 12.59 -8.34
CA SER A 62 1.94 12.78 -7.50
C SER A 62 1.70 12.20 -6.10
N ALA A 63 2.27 11.01 -5.82
CA ALA A 63 1.88 10.26 -4.63
C ALA A 63 2.93 9.29 -4.09
N LEU A 64 2.87 9.11 -2.77
CA LEU A 64 3.46 7.99 -2.03
C LEU A 64 2.32 7.13 -1.48
N VAL A 65 2.24 5.88 -1.94
CA VAL A 65 1.27 4.88 -1.46
C VAL A 65 2.00 3.83 -0.63
N TYR A 66 1.52 3.61 0.58
CA TYR A 66 2.03 2.59 1.50
C TYR A 66 0.87 1.73 2.02
N ILE A 67 0.92 0.43 1.74
CA ILE A 67 -0.10 -0.53 2.18
C ILE A 67 0.51 -1.53 3.16
N ILE A 68 -0.18 -1.71 4.28
CA ILE A 68 0.09 -2.68 5.33
C ILE A 68 -0.93 -3.81 5.16
N ASN A 69 -0.51 -4.97 4.70
CA ASN A 69 -1.37 -6.13 4.54
C ASN A 69 -1.22 -7.08 5.71
N LYS A 70 -2.25 -7.18 6.55
CA LYS A 70 -2.29 -8.11 7.67
C LYS A 70 -2.74 -9.48 7.18
N SER A 71 -1.93 -10.50 7.45
CA SER A 71 -2.27 -11.90 7.25
C SER A 71 -2.17 -12.65 8.59
N ALA A 72 -2.70 -13.86 8.66
CA ALA A 72 -2.77 -14.62 9.91
C ALA A 72 -1.42 -14.80 10.64
N ASP A 73 -0.32 -14.96 9.88
CA ASP A 73 1.01 -15.27 10.43
C ASP A 73 2.01 -14.10 10.34
N LYS A 74 1.72 -13.09 9.51
CA LYS A 74 2.67 -12.02 9.19
C LYS A 74 1.99 -10.76 8.69
N VAL A 75 2.74 -9.67 8.71
CA VAL A 75 2.37 -8.39 8.11
C VAL A 75 3.23 -8.21 6.85
N ASN A 76 2.61 -8.13 5.67
CA ASN A 76 3.31 -7.80 4.44
C ASN A 76 3.19 -6.30 4.18
N LEU A 77 4.24 -5.69 3.65
CA LEU A 77 4.34 -4.26 3.41
C LEU A 77 4.66 -4.02 1.94
N ILE A 78 4.03 -3.02 1.35
CA ILE A 78 4.36 -2.55 0.01
C ILE A 78 4.30 -1.03 -0.03
N ALA A 79 5.32 -0.43 -0.62
CA ALA A 79 5.39 1.00 -0.86
C ALA A 79 5.64 1.26 -2.34
N SER A 80 4.93 2.22 -2.93
CA SER A 80 5.21 2.73 -4.26
C SER A 80 5.09 4.25 -4.29
N ALA A 81 6.04 4.90 -4.95
CA ALA A 81 6.10 6.34 -5.11
C ALA A 81 6.21 6.70 -6.60
N THR A 82 5.63 7.83 -6.98
CA THR A 82 5.86 8.39 -8.31
C THR A 82 7.27 9.00 -8.44
N LYS A 83 7.72 9.17 -9.67
CA LYS A 83 9.12 9.56 -9.97
C LYS A 83 9.49 10.93 -9.40
N ASP A 84 8.54 11.86 -9.41
CA ASP A 84 8.66 13.20 -8.80
C ASP A 84 8.87 13.09 -7.29
N ILE A 85 8.14 12.23 -6.58
CA ILE A 85 8.36 12.01 -5.14
C ILE A 85 9.75 11.46 -4.84
N VAL A 86 10.20 10.48 -5.62
CA VAL A 86 11.55 9.92 -5.45
C VAL A 86 12.63 10.97 -5.67
N LYS A 87 12.46 11.87 -6.65
CA LYS A 87 13.46 12.87 -7.02
C LYS A 87 13.40 14.14 -6.18
N ASP A 88 12.21 14.71 -6.04
CA ASP A 88 11.97 16.05 -5.51
C ASP A 88 11.79 16.04 -3.99
N LYS A 89 11.27 14.94 -3.42
CA LYS A 89 11.16 14.72 -1.97
C LYS A 89 12.25 13.82 -1.42
N ASN A 90 13.11 13.25 -2.28
CA ASN A 90 14.18 12.31 -1.91
C ASN A 90 13.67 11.11 -1.06
N ILE A 91 12.40 10.73 -1.26
CA ILE A 91 11.80 9.59 -0.56
C ILE A 91 12.18 8.31 -1.29
N HIS A 92 12.78 7.37 -0.57
CA HIS A 92 13.21 6.09 -1.12
C HIS A 92 12.39 4.94 -0.52
N CYS A 93 11.50 4.33 -1.31
CA CYS A 93 10.62 3.23 -0.88
C CYS A 93 11.40 2.08 -0.23
N GLY A 94 12.52 1.65 -0.81
CA GLY A 94 13.39 0.62 -0.23
C GLY A 94 13.88 0.91 1.20
N LYS A 95 14.28 2.16 1.49
CA LYS A 95 14.69 2.56 2.85
C LYS A 95 13.50 2.60 3.78
N LEU A 96 12.38 3.16 3.31
CA LEU A 96 11.16 3.26 4.10
C LEU A 96 10.64 1.89 4.55
N ILE A 97 10.62 0.93 3.63
CA ILE A 97 10.24 -0.45 3.90
C ILE A 97 11.21 -1.12 4.88
N LYS A 98 12.52 -0.86 4.75
CA LYS A 98 13.52 -1.43 5.67
C LYS A 98 13.27 -0.97 7.11
N GLU A 99 13.05 0.32 7.32
CA GLU A 99 12.77 0.90 8.64
C GLU A 99 11.46 0.33 9.21
N THR A 100 10.37 0.42 8.44
CA THR A 100 9.04 -0.03 8.89
C THR A 100 8.94 -1.53 9.11
N ALA A 101 9.57 -2.36 8.27
CA ALA A 101 9.63 -3.81 8.49
C ALA A 101 10.44 -4.14 9.76
N SER A 102 11.52 -3.39 10.04
CA SER A 102 12.32 -3.58 11.25
C SER A 102 11.52 -3.27 12.51
N LEU A 103 10.66 -2.23 12.50
CA LEU A 103 9.73 -1.95 13.60
C LEU A 103 8.82 -3.15 13.91
N LEU A 104 8.36 -3.84 12.86
CA LEU A 104 7.51 -5.03 12.94
C LEU A 104 8.31 -6.33 13.18
N GLY A 105 9.61 -6.25 13.48
CA GLY A 105 10.45 -7.42 13.75
C GLY A 105 10.74 -8.27 12.51
N GLY A 106 10.81 -7.65 11.33
CA GLY A 106 11.14 -8.33 10.07
C GLY A 106 12.10 -7.52 9.21
N ASN A 107 12.01 -7.71 7.89
CA ASN A 107 12.96 -7.14 6.93
C ASN A 107 12.29 -6.88 5.57
N GLY A 108 12.95 -6.08 4.74
CA GLY A 108 12.47 -5.74 3.41
C GLY A 108 13.44 -4.84 2.65
N GLY A 109 13.03 -4.47 1.45
CA GLY A 109 13.81 -3.58 0.61
C GLY A 109 13.24 -3.49 -0.80
N GLY A 110 13.98 -2.86 -1.69
CA GLY A 110 13.58 -2.68 -3.07
C GLY A 110 14.20 -1.43 -3.68
N ARG A 111 13.61 -1.04 -4.80
CA ARG A 111 14.03 0.13 -5.57
C ARG A 111 13.58 1.43 -4.89
N PRO A 112 14.10 2.59 -5.33
CA PRO A 112 13.62 3.89 -4.85
C PRO A 112 12.12 4.12 -5.06
N ASP A 113 11.57 3.64 -6.18
CA ASP A 113 10.18 3.84 -6.59
C ASP A 113 9.20 2.79 -6.07
N ILE A 114 9.69 1.59 -5.75
CA ILE A 114 8.87 0.48 -5.26
C ILE A 114 9.68 -0.47 -4.37
N ALA A 115 9.08 -0.87 -3.26
CA ALA A 115 9.70 -1.79 -2.33
C ALA A 115 8.67 -2.63 -1.58
N GLN A 116 9.14 -3.76 -1.06
CA GLN A 116 8.30 -4.73 -0.34
C GLN A 116 9.07 -5.31 0.84
N GLY A 117 8.33 -5.66 1.89
CA GLY A 117 8.88 -6.23 3.10
C GLY A 117 7.85 -7.03 3.86
N ALA A 118 8.30 -7.64 4.95
CA ALA A 118 7.40 -8.31 5.88
C ALA A 118 7.90 -8.19 7.32
N GLY A 119 6.97 -8.24 8.26
CA GLY A 119 7.19 -8.30 9.70
C GLY A 119 6.30 -9.34 10.36
N LYS A 120 6.53 -9.59 11.64
CA LYS A 120 5.81 -10.59 12.44
C LYS A 120 4.94 -9.95 13.53
N ASP A 121 5.27 -8.74 13.94
CA ASP A 121 4.62 -8.08 15.08
C ASP A 121 3.49 -7.15 14.64
N ALA A 122 2.29 -7.72 14.44
CA ALA A 122 1.11 -6.95 14.07
C ALA A 122 0.67 -5.93 15.16
N SER A 123 1.14 -6.05 16.40
CA SER A 123 0.80 -5.10 17.47
C SER A 123 1.42 -3.72 17.26
N LYS A 124 2.45 -3.61 16.41
CA LYS A 124 3.18 -2.37 16.11
C LYS A 124 2.71 -1.68 14.82
N ILE A 125 1.59 -2.11 14.23
CA ILE A 125 1.04 -1.48 13.02
C ILE A 125 0.75 0.01 13.25
N ASP A 126 0.17 0.38 14.40
CA ASP A 126 -0.09 1.79 14.74
C ASP A 126 1.20 2.63 14.82
N GLN A 127 2.28 2.04 15.33
CA GLN A 127 3.59 2.69 15.36
C GLN A 127 4.11 2.95 13.94
N VAL A 128 3.94 1.98 13.03
CA VAL A 128 4.30 2.14 11.61
C VAL A 128 3.47 3.24 10.94
N ILE A 129 2.15 3.26 11.16
CA ILE A 129 1.27 4.29 10.60
C ILE A 129 1.67 5.68 11.10
N THR A 130 1.95 5.80 12.40
CA THR A 130 2.39 7.07 13.01
C THR A 130 3.71 7.54 12.41
N TYR A 131 4.70 6.63 12.28
CA TYR A 131 5.97 6.92 11.64
C TYR A 131 5.79 7.42 10.20
N LEU A 132 4.92 6.77 9.41
CA LEU A 132 4.67 7.13 8.01
C LEU A 132 3.98 8.50 7.86
N LYS A 133 3.02 8.82 8.72
CA LYS A 133 2.32 10.12 8.68
C LYS A 133 3.24 11.30 9.02
N ASN A 134 4.29 11.05 9.80
CA ASN A 134 5.29 12.04 10.20
C ASN A 134 6.47 12.15 9.22
N LEU A 135 6.44 11.52 8.05
CA LEU A 135 7.49 11.66 7.02
C LEU A 135 7.52 13.08 6.44
N ASP A 136 8.46 13.93 6.85
CA ASP A 136 8.65 15.27 6.29
C ASP A 136 9.32 15.26 4.90
#